data_AF-A0A4Q1UGD8-F1
#
_entry.id   AF-A0A4Q1UGD8-F1
#
_cell.length_a   1.000
_cell.length_b   1.000
_cell.length_c   1.000
_cell.angle_alpha   90.00
_cell.angle_beta   90.00
_cell.angle_gamma   90.00
#
_symmetry.space_group_name_H-M   'P 1'
#
loop_
_entity.id
_entity.type
_entity.pdbx_description
1 polymer ?
#
loop_
_entity_poly.entity_id
_entity_poly.type
_entity_poly.pdbx_seq_one_letter_code
_entity_poly.pdbx_strand_id
1 'polypeptide(L)'
;MDRPVVLVRRDPPAALPEQREANAGPSPLFSQIEDEYLAIRENGGASAGAISTARWRTSVFKTLVGDRPLDQYMPIDLQNYVNELQYLLLQFSQKGDQTEELLAMGIKAAIAKNKAEHCYESIALKTMQDGYVQIVRAIIHPATWLHRSRDPFQGFRVRWPDYAKPSVKRESIDYETLNRVFRLGVDSGYLDDAMLGPRCLLSTRRVGLVPWIRGSDFGTKHGVDIIRVNGIVFDKWIAGPRSAIWRFDTCRPSHPIVRSAWLPDRRENVS
;
A
#
# COMPACT_ATOMS: atom_id res chain seq x y z
N MET A 1 0.69 -63.68 50.68
CA MET A 1 0.14 -62.35 51.04
C MET A 1 -0.26 -61.67 49.73
N ASP A 2 -1.49 -61.90 49.30
CA ASP A 2 -2.04 -61.29 48.09
C ASP A 2 -2.58 -59.90 48.41
N ARG A 3 -2.10 -58.88 47.68
CA ARG A 3 -2.67 -57.53 47.72
C ARG A 3 -3.88 -57.47 46.79
N PRO A 4 -5.02 -56.92 47.22
CA PRO A 4 -6.16 -56.75 46.33
C PRO A 4 -5.88 -55.63 45.32
N VAL A 5 -6.08 -55.92 44.04
CA VAL A 5 -6.07 -54.92 42.96
C VAL A 5 -7.35 -54.10 43.07
N VAL A 6 -7.24 -52.83 43.47
CA VAL A 6 -8.34 -51.88 43.48
C VAL A 6 -8.61 -51.44 42.04
N LEU A 7 -9.74 -51.88 41.48
CA LEU A 7 -10.23 -51.47 40.17
C LEU A 7 -10.80 -50.05 40.28
N VAL A 8 -9.99 -49.05 39.94
CA VAL A 8 -10.44 -47.65 39.85
C VAL A 8 -11.43 -47.55 38.70
N ARG A 9 -12.72 -47.37 39.01
CA ARG A 9 -13.72 -47.02 38.00
C ARG A 9 -13.33 -45.67 37.39
N ARG A 10 -12.99 -45.66 36.11
CA ARG A 10 -12.87 -44.42 35.34
C ARG A 10 -14.28 -43.91 35.09
N ASP A 11 -14.65 -42.83 35.74
CA ASP A 11 -15.83 -42.08 35.35
C ASP A 11 -15.70 -41.68 33.86
N PRO A 12 -16.79 -41.72 33.07
CA PRO A 12 -16.74 -41.25 31.70
C PRO A 12 -16.31 -39.77 31.70
N PRO A 13 -15.48 -39.34 30.72
CA PRO A 13 -15.06 -37.97 30.64
C PRO A 13 -16.29 -37.07 30.59
N ALA A 14 -16.33 -36.07 31.47
CA ALA A 14 -17.37 -35.06 31.47
C ALA A 14 -17.54 -34.54 30.04
N ALA A 15 -18.77 -34.59 29.52
CA ALA A 15 -19.09 -34.03 28.22
C ALA A 15 -18.52 -32.61 28.17
N LEU A 16 -17.64 -32.37 27.19
CA LEU A 16 -17.17 -31.03 26.88
C LEU A 16 -18.43 -30.15 26.77
N PRO A 17 -18.47 -28.97 27.40
CA PRO A 17 -19.64 -28.11 27.30
C PRO A 17 -19.95 -27.94 25.82
N GLU A 18 -21.15 -28.36 25.43
CA GLU A 18 -21.68 -28.14 24.08
C GLU A 18 -21.35 -26.70 23.70
N GLN A 19 -20.65 -26.56 22.58
CA GLN A 19 -20.42 -25.25 21.98
C GLN A 19 -21.81 -24.66 21.76
N ARG A 20 -22.24 -23.79 22.68
CA ARG A 20 -23.49 -23.04 22.59
C ARG A 20 -23.61 -22.59 21.16
N GLU A 21 -24.63 -23.09 20.47
CA GLU A 21 -25.00 -22.67 19.14
C GLU A 21 -24.87 -21.16 19.09
N ALA A 22 -23.91 -20.69 18.30
CA ALA A 22 -23.59 -19.28 18.20
C ALA A 22 -24.90 -18.57 17.85
N ASN A 23 -25.28 -17.60 18.69
CA ASN A 23 -26.44 -16.73 18.51
C ASN A 23 -26.67 -16.47 17.01
N ALA A 24 -27.78 -17.01 16.49
CA ALA A 24 -28.15 -16.99 15.08
C ALA A 24 -28.61 -15.59 14.62
N GLY A 25 -27.77 -14.58 14.80
CA GLY A 25 -27.85 -13.36 14.02
C GLY A 25 -27.26 -13.61 12.62
N PRO A 26 -27.74 -12.91 11.57
CA PRO A 26 -27.14 -13.03 10.25
C PRO A 26 -25.65 -12.64 10.33
N SER A 27 -24.79 -13.49 9.77
CA SER A 27 -23.35 -13.18 9.67
C SER A 27 -23.18 -11.86 8.91
N PRO A 28 -22.32 -10.94 9.38
CA PRO A 28 -22.18 -9.64 8.74
C PRO A 28 -21.66 -9.77 7.31
N LEU A 29 -22.07 -8.82 6.46
CA LEU A 29 -21.54 -8.71 5.09
C LEU A 29 -20.06 -8.33 5.12
N PHE A 30 -19.33 -8.69 4.07
CA PHE A 30 -17.93 -8.31 3.93
C PHE A 30 -17.75 -6.78 3.89
N SER A 31 -18.66 -6.05 3.23
CA SER A 31 -18.66 -4.58 3.24
C SER A 31 -18.79 -3.98 4.65
N GLN A 32 -19.61 -4.57 5.52
CA GLN A 32 -19.80 -4.08 6.89
C GLN A 32 -18.53 -4.25 7.73
N ILE A 33 -17.91 -5.43 7.68
CA ILE A 33 -16.66 -5.69 8.42
C ILE A 33 -15.47 -4.91 7.84
N GLU A 34 -15.50 -4.62 6.53
CA GLU A 34 -14.52 -3.72 5.89
C GLU A 34 -14.59 -2.32 6.49
N ASP A 35 -15.79 -1.74 6.57
CA ASP A 35 -15.98 -0.38 7.10
C ASP A 35 -15.57 -0.30 8.57
N GLU A 36 -15.92 -1.31 9.39
CA GLU A 36 -15.46 -1.42 10.78
C GLU A 36 -13.93 -1.48 10.87
N TYR A 37 -13.30 -2.34 10.07
CA TYR A 37 -11.84 -2.47 10.05
C TYR A 37 -11.15 -1.17 9.64
N LEU A 38 -11.68 -0.49 8.63
CA LEU A 38 -11.12 0.78 8.15
C LEU A 38 -11.31 1.90 9.18
N ALA A 39 -12.45 1.95 9.88
CA ALA A 39 -12.67 2.89 10.97
C ALA A 39 -11.67 2.69 12.12
N ILE A 40 -11.39 1.43 12.49
CA ILE A 40 -10.35 1.11 13.50
C ILE A 40 -8.97 1.60 13.03
N ARG A 41 -8.63 1.39 11.75
CA ARG A 41 -7.36 1.81 11.17
C ARG A 41 -7.22 3.33 11.12
N GLU A 42 -8.29 4.04 10.77
CA GLU A 42 -8.35 5.50 10.74
C GLU A 42 -8.17 6.08 12.15
N ASN A 43 -8.90 5.54 13.15
CA ASN A 43 -8.73 5.91 14.55
C ASN A 43 -7.33 5.57 15.10
N GLY A 44 -6.69 4.54 14.55
CA GLY A 44 -5.30 4.16 14.83
C GLY A 44 -4.25 5.04 14.15
N GLY A 45 -4.64 6.10 13.44
CA GLY A 45 -3.73 7.06 12.79
C GLY A 45 -3.20 6.62 11.42
N ALA A 46 -3.88 5.70 10.74
CA ALA A 46 -3.52 5.35 9.36
C ALA A 46 -3.69 6.56 8.42
N SER A 47 -2.78 6.73 7.47
CA SER A 47 -2.88 7.82 6.49
C SER A 47 -4.04 7.62 5.51
N ALA A 48 -4.61 8.72 5.01
CA ALA A 48 -5.69 8.69 4.02
C ALA A 48 -5.32 7.87 2.77
N GLY A 49 -4.06 7.93 2.33
CA GLY A 49 -3.57 7.12 1.22
C GLY A 49 -3.58 5.61 1.51
N ALA A 50 -3.27 5.21 2.74
CA ALA A 50 -3.33 3.81 3.16
C ALA A 50 -4.77 3.29 3.21
N ILE A 51 -5.71 4.11 3.72
CA ILE A 51 -7.14 3.79 3.73
C ILE A 51 -7.69 3.69 2.31
N SER A 52 -7.37 4.66 1.43
CA SER A 52 -7.77 4.64 0.02
C SER A 52 -7.24 3.39 -0.70
N THR A 53 -5.98 3.02 -0.46
CA THR A 53 -5.39 1.80 -1.02
C THR A 53 -6.10 0.54 -0.52
N ALA A 54 -6.45 0.49 0.78
CA ALA A 54 -7.18 -0.63 1.34
C ALA A 54 -8.58 -0.76 0.70
N ARG A 55 -9.34 0.34 0.63
CA ARG A 55 -10.66 0.41 -0.05
C ARG A 55 -10.62 -0.04 -1.50
N TRP A 56 -9.57 0.34 -2.22
CA TRP A 56 -9.39 -0.10 -3.60
C TRP A 56 -9.18 -1.62 -3.69
N ARG A 57 -8.33 -2.19 -2.85
CA ARG A 57 -8.05 -3.64 -2.88
C ARG A 57 -9.25 -4.47 -2.46
N THR A 58 -10.02 -4.01 -1.49
CA THR A 58 -11.26 -4.64 -1.05
C THR A 58 -12.38 -4.49 -2.08
N SER A 59 -12.47 -3.36 -2.78
CA SER A 59 -13.44 -3.20 -3.88
C SER A 59 -13.17 -4.18 -5.02
N VAL A 60 -11.90 -4.45 -5.34
CA VAL A 60 -11.52 -5.50 -6.31
C VAL A 60 -11.96 -6.88 -5.82
N PHE A 61 -11.77 -7.21 -4.54
CA PHE A 61 -12.25 -8.47 -3.96
C PHE A 61 -13.77 -8.61 -4.07
N LYS A 62 -14.53 -7.59 -3.63
CA LYS A 62 -16.00 -7.57 -3.72
C LYS A 62 -16.48 -7.67 -5.16
N THR A 63 -15.79 -7.03 -6.09
CA THR A 63 -16.13 -7.09 -7.51
C THR A 63 -15.96 -8.51 -8.04
N LEU A 64 -14.85 -9.18 -7.75
CA LEU A 64 -14.54 -10.50 -8.30
C LEU A 64 -15.30 -11.64 -7.61
N VAL A 65 -15.37 -11.62 -6.28
CA VAL A 65 -15.88 -12.71 -5.44
C VAL A 65 -17.33 -12.48 -5.00
N GLY A 66 -17.79 -11.22 -5.01
CA GLY A 66 -19.08 -10.79 -4.50
C GLY A 66 -19.00 -10.31 -3.05
N ASP A 67 -19.91 -9.42 -2.66
CA ASP A 67 -20.13 -9.04 -1.27
C ASP A 67 -21.12 -10.03 -0.64
N ARG A 68 -20.57 -10.98 0.12
CA ARG A 68 -21.32 -12.04 0.79
C ARG A 68 -21.17 -11.95 2.31
N PRO A 69 -22.13 -12.51 3.08
CA PRO A 69 -21.97 -12.79 4.49
C PRO A 69 -20.73 -13.64 4.78
N LEU A 70 -20.10 -13.45 5.95
CA LEU A 70 -18.82 -14.09 6.27
C LEU A 70 -18.89 -15.64 6.27
N ASP A 71 -20.02 -16.19 6.68
CA ASP A 71 -20.30 -17.63 6.72
C ASP A 71 -20.48 -18.28 5.34
N GLN A 72 -20.69 -17.49 4.28
CA GLN A 72 -20.87 -17.98 2.91
C GLN A 72 -19.59 -18.01 2.08
N TYR A 73 -18.47 -17.51 2.61
CA TYR A 73 -17.19 -17.66 1.94
C TYR A 73 -16.60 -19.04 2.18
N MET A 74 -16.04 -19.61 1.12
CA MET A 74 -15.34 -20.87 1.14
C MET A 74 -13.86 -20.67 0.83
N PRO A 75 -12.94 -21.52 1.32
CA PRO A 75 -11.51 -21.41 1.00
C PRO A 75 -11.21 -21.34 -0.51
N ILE A 76 -12.02 -22.01 -1.33
CA ILE A 76 -11.90 -21.99 -2.79
C ILE A 76 -12.15 -20.59 -3.39
N ASP A 77 -12.95 -19.74 -2.73
CA ASP A 77 -13.19 -18.37 -3.18
C ASP A 77 -11.89 -17.56 -3.18
N LEU A 78 -11.04 -17.76 -2.16
CA LEU A 78 -9.74 -17.09 -2.09
C LEU A 78 -8.79 -17.59 -3.19
N GLN A 79 -8.88 -18.87 -3.56
CA GLN A 79 -8.11 -19.42 -4.67
C GLN A 79 -8.59 -18.88 -6.03
N ASN A 80 -9.91 -18.84 -6.25
CA ASN A 80 -10.51 -18.28 -7.46
C ASN A 80 -10.17 -16.80 -7.61
N TYR A 81 -10.23 -16.05 -6.51
CA TYR A 81 -9.79 -14.66 -6.48
C TYR A 81 -8.34 -14.49 -6.96
N VAL A 82 -7.42 -15.30 -6.45
CA VAL A 82 -6.00 -15.26 -6.83
C VAL A 82 -5.79 -15.66 -8.29
N ASN A 83 -6.55 -16.63 -8.78
CA ASN A 83 -6.51 -17.06 -10.18
C ASN A 83 -7.01 -15.97 -11.14
N GLU A 84 -7.92 -15.09 -10.71
CA GLU A 84 -8.35 -13.95 -11.51
C GLU A 84 -7.40 -12.75 -11.36
N LEU A 85 -6.83 -12.54 -10.16
CA LEU A 85 -5.88 -11.44 -9.90
C LEU A 85 -4.62 -11.49 -10.77
N GLN A 86 -4.18 -12.66 -11.24
CA GLN A 86 -3.01 -12.76 -12.12
C GLN A 86 -3.17 -11.97 -13.44
N TYR A 87 -4.41 -11.69 -13.83
CA TYR A 87 -4.74 -10.92 -15.03
C TYR A 87 -5.14 -9.47 -14.70
N LEU A 88 -5.15 -9.07 -13.41
CA LEU A 88 -5.47 -7.70 -13.03
C LEU A 88 -4.39 -6.73 -13.54
N LEU A 89 -4.83 -5.67 -14.19
CA LEU A 89 -3.96 -4.70 -14.84
C LEU A 89 -3.28 -3.77 -13.82
N LEU A 90 -2.01 -3.46 -14.06
CA LEU A 90 -1.24 -2.53 -13.24
C LEU A 90 -1.81 -1.10 -13.28
N GLN A 91 -2.37 -0.71 -14.43
CA GLN A 91 -2.95 0.62 -14.69
C GLN A 91 -4.19 0.95 -13.85
N PHE A 92 -4.78 -0.05 -13.18
CA PHE A 92 -5.81 0.18 -12.17
C PHE A 92 -5.24 0.71 -10.85
N SER A 93 -3.98 0.38 -10.54
CA SER A 93 -3.29 0.83 -9.33
C SER A 93 -2.37 2.03 -9.58
N GLN A 94 -1.94 2.25 -10.82
CA GLN A 94 -1.08 3.36 -11.23
C GLN A 94 -1.80 4.15 -12.33
N LYS A 95 -2.03 5.45 -12.12
CA LYS A 95 -2.59 6.31 -13.17
C LYS A 95 -1.66 6.29 -14.38
N GLY A 96 -2.17 5.81 -15.50
CA GLY A 96 -1.52 5.83 -16.81
C GLY A 96 -2.51 6.25 -17.88
N ASP A 97 -2.03 6.31 -19.12
CA ASP A 97 -2.76 6.92 -20.24
C ASP A 97 -4.11 6.23 -20.54
N GLN A 98 -4.26 4.95 -20.18
CA GLN A 98 -5.45 4.14 -20.45
C GLN A 98 -6.34 3.92 -19.20
N THR A 99 -6.02 4.56 -18.06
CA THR A 99 -6.72 4.29 -16.80
C THR A 99 -8.22 4.61 -16.87
N GLU A 100 -8.62 5.69 -17.55
CA GLU A 100 -10.03 6.07 -17.65
C GLU A 100 -10.86 5.07 -18.47
N GLU A 101 -10.33 4.62 -19.61
CA GLU A 101 -10.97 3.63 -20.48
C GLU A 101 -11.12 2.28 -19.76
N LEU A 102 -10.11 1.87 -18.99
CA LEU A 102 -10.14 0.63 -18.22
C LEU A 102 -11.12 0.69 -17.05
N LEU A 103 -11.21 1.85 -16.38
CA LEU A 103 -12.20 2.08 -15.33
C LEU A 103 -13.63 2.06 -15.90
N ALA A 104 -13.84 2.62 -17.10
CA ALA A 104 -15.13 2.58 -17.78
C ALA A 104 -15.53 1.16 -18.23
N MET A 105 -14.56 0.35 -18.66
CA MET A 105 -14.79 -1.07 -19.02
C MET A 105 -15.16 -1.91 -17.79
N GLY A 106 -14.64 -1.56 -16.62
CA GLY A 106 -14.87 -2.27 -15.37
C GLY A 106 -13.92 -3.46 -15.18
N ILE A 107 -13.67 -3.81 -13.91
CA ILE A 107 -12.63 -4.77 -13.51
C ILE A 107 -12.82 -6.15 -14.14
N LYS A 108 -14.05 -6.69 -14.14
CA LYS A 108 -14.32 -8.04 -14.68
C LYS A 108 -14.07 -8.13 -16.19
N ALA A 109 -14.55 -7.15 -16.95
CA ALA A 109 -14.39 -7.14 -18.40
C ALA A 109 -12.92 -6.88 -18.79
N ALA A 110 -12.21 -5.99 -18.07
CA ALA A 110 -10.79 -5.77 -18.28
C ALA A 110 -9.95 -7.03 -18.01
N ILE A 111 -10.26 -7.77 -16.94
CA ILE A 111 -9.62 -9.06 -16.64
C ILE A 111 -9.93 -10.09 -17.73
N ALA A 112 -11.18 -10.21 -18.17
CA ALA A 112 -11.56 -11.15 -19.22
C ALA A 112 -10.83 -10.85 -20.54
N LYS A 113 -10.70 -9.57 -20.90
CA LYS A 113 -9.92 -9.12 -22.06
C LYS A 113 -8.45 -9.48 -21.92
N ASN A 114 -7.84 -9.17 -20.78
CA ASN A 114 -6.41 -9.45 -20.56
C ASN A 114 -6.12 -10.96 -20.48
N LYS A 115 -7.08 -11.76 -20.01
CA LYS A 115 -7.00 -13.23 -19.99
C LYS A 115 -7.05 -13.84 -21.39
N ALA A 116 -7.73 -13.19 -22.33
CA ALA A 116 -7.82 -13.64 -23.73
C ALA A 116 -6.67 -13.13 -24.60
N GLU A 117 -6.31 -11.86 -24.44
CA GLU A 117 -5.41 -11.15 -25.37
C GLU A 117 -4.01 -10.87 -24.81
N HIS A 118 -3.81 -10.96 -23.48
CA HIS A 118 -2.54 -10.60 -22.82
C HIS A 118 -1.99 -9.21 -23.22
N CYS A 119 -2.89 -8.26 -23.50
CA CYS A 119 -2.54 -6.96 -24.06
C CYS A 119 -2.08 -5.93 -23.02
N TYR A 120 -2.26 -6.20 -21.72
CA TYR A 120 -1.92 -5.27 -20.65
C TYR A 120 -0.98 -5.88 -19.61
N GLU A 121 -0.14 -5.02 -19.03
CA GLU A 121 0.76 -5.41 -17.96
C GLU A 121 -0.01 -5.76 -16.68
N SER A 122 0.21 -6.98 -16.17
CA SER A 122 -0.43 -7.47 -14.95
C SER A 122 0.35 -7.11 -13.68
N ILE A 123 -0.35 -7.18 -12.55
CA ILE A 123 0.24 -6.94 -11.24
C ILE A 123 1.29 -8.01 -10.87
N ALA A 124 2.32 -7.58 -10.14
CA ALA A 124 3.35 -8.48 -9.64
C ALA A 124 2.82 -9.44 -8.57
N LEU A 125 3.39 -10.65 -8.51
CA LEU A 125 3.05 -11.68 -7.54
C LEU A 125 3.10 -11.17 -6.09
N LYS A 126 4.16 -10.43 -5.76
CA LYS A 126 4.34 -9.85 -4.43
C LYS A 126 3.22 -8.86 -4.07
N THR A 127 2.70 -8.12 -5.04
CA THR A 127 1.58 -7.20 -4.84
C THR A 127 0.29 -7.95 -4.55
N MET A 128 0.06 -9.11 -5.19
CA MET A 128 -1.07 -9.99 -4.87
C MET A 128 -0.97 -10.53 -3.45
N GLN A 129 0.21 -11.04 -3.07
CA GLN A 129 0.49 -11.62 -1.75
C GLN A 129 0.34 -10.59 -0.62
N ASP A 130 1.21 -9.58 -0.61
CA ASP A 130 1.36 -8.63 0.48
C ASP A 130 0.25 -7.56 0.46
N GLY A 131 -0.39 -7.38 -0.69
CA GLY A 131 -1.39 -6.34 -0.90
C GLY A 131 -2.81 -6.86 -0.84
N TYR A 132 -3.21 -7.59 -1.88
CA TYR A 132 -4.62 -7.96 -2.11
C TYR A 132 -5.12 -9.09 -1.21
N VAL A 133 -4.34 -10.16 -1.06
CA VAL A 133 -4.74 -11.29 -0.18
C VAL A 133 -4.57 -10.91 1.29
N GLN A 134 -3.50 -10.20 1.62
CA GLN A 134 -3.23 -9.81 3.00
C GLN A 134 -4.31 -8.88 3.58
N ILE A 135 -4.84 -7.92 2.79
CA ILE A 135 -5.89 -7.03 3.31
C ILE A 135 -7.19 -7.77 3.58
N VAL A 136 -7.58 -8.72 2.72
CA VAL A 136 -8.79 -9.53 2.91
C VAL A 136 -8.69 -10.35 4.19
N ARG A 137 -7.53 -11.00 4.41
CA ARG A 137 -7.25 -11.73 5.67
C ARG A 137 -7.24 -10.80 6.87
N ALA A 138 -6.65 -9.62 6.75
CA ALA A 138 -6.55 -8.65 7.82
C ALA A 138 -7.90 -8.05 8.23
N ILE A 139 -8.90 -8.03 7.34
CA ILE A 139 -10.28 -7.62 7.64
C ILE A 139 -11.05 -8.76 8.32
N ILE A 140 -10.99 -9.96 7.74
CA ILE A 140 -11.77 -11.11 8.21
C ILE A 140 -11.29 -11.59 9.58
N HIS A 141 -9.98 -11.63 9.81
CA HIS A 141 -9.43 -12.15 11.06
C HIS A 141 -9.94 -11.42 12.31
N PRO A 142 -9.86 -10.09 12.45
CA PRO A 142 -10.43 -9.39 13.60
C PRO A 142 -11.96 -9.50 13.66
N ALA A 143 -12.65 -9.56 12.51
CA ALA A 143 -14.11 -9.70 12.46
C ALA A 143 -14.59 -11.01 13.11
N THR A 144 -13.79 -12.07 13.07
CA THR A 144 -14.14 -13.36 13.71
C THR A 144 -14.32 -13.25 15.22
N TRP A 145 -13.48 -12.44 15.87
CA TRP A 145 -13.57 -12.18 17.30
C TRP A 145 -14.73 -11.25 17.65
N LEU A 146 -14.96 -10.23 16.83
CA LEU A 146 -16.01 -9.23 17.04
C LEU A 146 -17.40 -9.84 16.86
N HIS A 147 -17.60 -10.61 15.80
CA HIS A 147 -18.90 -11.14 15.38
C HIS A 147 -19.09 -12.61 15.75
N ARG A 148 -18.19 -13.18 16.56
CA ARG A 148 -18.18 -14.60 16.98
C ARG A 148 -18.39 -15.57 15.81
N SER A 149 -17.86 -15.21 14.66
CA SER A 149 -18.02 -15.95 13.40
C SER A 149 -16.77 -16.75 13.10
N ARG A 150 -16.92 -17.84 12.34
CA ARG A 150 -15.77 -18.64 11.88
C ARG A 150 -14.99 -17.90 10.82
N ASP A 151 -13.67 -18.04 10.83
CA ASP A 151 -12.81 -17.56 9.73
C ASP A 151 -12.87 -18.57 8.56
N PRO A 152 -13.41 -18.16 7.39
CA PRO A 152 -13.50 -19.03 6.21
C PRO A 152 -12.14 -19.38 5.60
N PHE A 153 -11.09 -18.59 5.87
CA PHE A 153 -9.77 -18.73 5.26
C PHE A 153 -8.69 -19.22 6.22
N GLN A 154 -9.05 -19.48 7.48
CA GLN A 154 -8.11 -19.96 8.49
C GLN A 154 -7.45 -21.28 8.08
N GLY A 155 -6.12 -21.29 8.12
CA GLY A 155 -5.31 -22.46 7.75
C GLY A 155 -5.23 -22.75 6.25
N PHE A 156 -5.96 -22.01 5.39
CA PHE A 156 -5.93 -22.24 3.95
C PHE A 156 -4.64 -21.69 3.33
N ARG A 157 -3.95 -22.55 2.57
CA ARG A 157 -2.75 -22.17 1.81
C ARG A 157 -3.13 -21.90 0.37
N VAL A 158 -3.00 -20.64 -0.05
CA VAL A 158 -3.20 -20.22 -1.44
C VAL A 158 -2.08 -20.78 -2.30
N ARG A 159 -2.46 -21.39 -3.44
CA ARG A 159 -1.53 -21.74 -4.50
C ARG A 159 -1.35 -20.55 -5.43
N TRP A 160 -0.13 -20.09 -5.56
CA TRP A 160 0.18 -18.94 -6.41
C TRP A 160 0.32 -19.38 -7.88
N PRO A 161 -0.25 -18.63 -8.83
CA PRO A 161 -0.19 -18.98 -10.25
C PRO A 161 1.19 -18.69 -10.85
N ASP A 162 1.63 -19.56 -11.75
CA ASP A 162 2.94 -19.46 -12.40
C ASP A 162 3.01 -18.33 -13.45
N TYR A 163 1.86 -17.96 -14.03
CA TYR A 163 1.75 -16.85 -15.00
C TYR A 163 1.77 -15.46 -14.33
N ALA A 164 1.82 -15.39 -13.01
CA ALA A 164 1.95 -14.13 -12.30
C ALA A 164 3.28 -13.46 -12.63
N LYS A 165 3.25 -12.14 -12.87
CA LYS A 165 4.47 -11.38 -13.11
C LYS A 165 5.44 -11.53 -11.91
N PRO A 166 6.69 -11.99 -12.13
CA PRO A 166 7.64 -12.18 -11.04
C PRO A 166 8.04 -10.84 -10.43
N SER A 167 8.42 -10.87 -9.15
CA SER A 167 8.94 -9.68 -8.47
C SER A 167 10.32 -9.35 -9.00
N VAL A 168 10.53 -8.09 -9.40
CA VAL A 168 11.84 -7.60 -9.86
C VAL A 168 12.77 -7.48 -8.66
N LYS A 169 13.88 -8.23 -8.68
CA LYS A 169 14.97 -8.06 -7.72
C LYS A 169 15.63 -6.71 -7.99
N ARG A 170 15.73 -5.87 -6.96
CA ARG A 170 16.44 -4.59 -7.04
C ARG A 170 17.90 -4.82 -6.70
N GLU A 171 18.79 -4.43 -7.60
CA GLU A 171 20.24 -4.46 -7.39
C GLU A 171 20.71 -3.12 -6.81
N SER A 172 21.81 -3.17 -6.07
CA SER A 172 22.46 -1.96 -5.56
C SER A 172 23.06 -1.16 -6.71
N ILE A 173 22.97 0.16 -6.62
CA ILE A 173 23.60 1.07 -7.58
C ILE A 173 25.12 1.01 -7.38
N ASP A 174 25.86 0.87 -8.48
CA ASP A 174 27.32 0.92 -8.48
C ASP A 174 27.86 2.37 -8.42
N TYR A 175 29.09 2.53 -7.92
CA TYR A 175 29.77 3.81 -7.78
C TYR A 175 29.94 4.55 -9.12
N GLU A 176 30.17 3.84 -10.22
CA GLU A 176 30.30 4.48 -11.53
C GLU A 176 28.98 5.12 -11.97
N THR A 177 27.88 4.38 -11.80
CA THR A 177 26.52 4.88 -12.09
C THR A 177 26.18 6.07 -11.20
N LEU A 178 26.55 6.02 -9.91
CA LEU A 178 26.32 7.13 -8.98
C LEU A 178 27.08 8.39 -9.39
N ASN A 179 28.35 8.27 -9.77
CA ASN A 179 29.15 9.39 -10.25
C ASN A 179 28.60 9.98 -11.56
N ARG A 180 28.07 9.13 -12.44
CA ARG A 180 27.41 9.59 -13.67
C ARG A 180 26.15 10.41 -13.36
N VAL A 181 25.29 9.92 -12.46
CA VAL A 181 24.08 10.64 -12.03
C VAL A 181 24.46 11.97 -11.38
N PHE A 182 25.52 12.00 -10.57
CA PHE A 182 26.02 13.23 -9.96
C PHE A 182 26.44 14.27 -11.01
N ARG A 183 27.23 13.87 -12.02
CA ARG A 183 27.64 14.78 -13.10
C ARG A 183 26.44 15.31 -13.89
N LEU A 184 25.47 14.47 -14.21
CA LEU A 184 24.24 14.89 -14.90
C LEU A 184 23.44 15.91 -14.08
N GLY A 185 23.42 15.78 -12.75
CA GLY A 185 22.80 16.76 -11.88
C GLY A 185 23.57 18.08 -11.78
N VAL A 186 24.91 18.04 -11.86
CA VAL A 186 25.74 19.26 -11.94
C VAL A 186 25.49 19.97 -13.28
N ASP A 187 25.44 19.21 -14.37
CA ASP A 187 25.21 19.74 -15.73
C ASP A 187 23.79 20.31 -15.91
N SER A 188 22.80 19.87 -15.12
CA SER A 188 21.45 20.47 -15.13
C SER A 188 21.42 21.89 -14.59
N GLY A 189 22.46 22.32 -13.87
CA GLY A 189 22.56 23.66 -13.27
C GLY A 189 21.72 23.84 -12.00
N TYR A 190 20.97 22.82 -11.57
CA TYR A 190 20.21 22.84 -10.33
C TYR A 190 20.97 22.13 -9.20
N LEU A 191 21.25 22.86 -8.13
CA LEU A 191 21.93 22.31 -6.96
C LEU A 191 21.17 21.12 -6.35
N ASP A 192 19.84 21.16 -6.38
CA ASP A 192 19.00 20.10 -5.84
C ASP A 192 19.22 18.77 -6.58
N ASP A 193 19.30 18.79 -7.92
CA ASP A 193 19.54 17.62 -8.75
C ASP A 193 20.94 17.03 -8.49
N ALA A 194 21.95 17.89 -8.35
CA ALA A 194 23.31 17.47 -8.03
C ALA A 194 23.42 16.88 -6.62
N MET A 195 22.76 17.48 -5.63
CA MET A 195 22.92 17.12 -4.22
C MET A 195 22.00 16.02 -3.72
N LEU A 196 20.88 15.74 -4.40
CA LEU A 196 19.89 14.76 -3.94
C LEU A 196 20.50 13.35 -3.80
N GLY A 197 21.24 12.89 -4.81
CA GLY A 197 21.88 11.57 -4.81
C GLY A 197 22.88 11.38 -3.66
N PRO A 198 23.92 12.24 -3.56
CA PRO A 198 24.88 12.22 -2.46
C PRO A 198 24.22 12.33 -1.08
N ARG A 199 23.21 13.21 -0.93
CA ARG A 199 22.49 13.38 0.34
C ARG A 199 21.71 12.14 0.73
N CYS A 200 21.08 11.44 -0.21
CA CYS A 200 20.43 10.15 0.05
C CYS A 200 21.43 9.08 0.48
N LEU A 201 22.59 9.01 -0.18
CA LEU A 201 23.64 8.02 0.12
C LEU A 201 24.23 8.24 1.52
N LEU A 202 24.66 9.46 1.83
CA LEU A 202 25.34 9.78 3.09
C LEU A 202 24.40 9.72 4.30
N SER A 203 23.16 10.17 4.12
CA SER A 203 22.18 10.18 5.22
C SER A 203 21.50 8.83 5.44
N THR A 204 21.60 7.91 4.47
CA THR A 204 20.82 6.65 4.39
C THR A 204 19.32 6.83 4.64
N ARG A 205 18.78 8.04 4.38
CA ARG A 205 17.37 8.36 4.58
C ARG A 205 16.56 8.08 3.32
N ARG A 206 15.26 7.80 3.54
CA ARG A 206 14.29 7.66 2.44
C ARG A 206 14.16 9.00 1.72
N VAL A 207 14.06 8.96 0.39
CA VAL A 207 13.93 10.16 -0.46
C VAL A 207 12.79 11.08 -0.01
N GLY A 208 11.68 10.53 0.50
CA GLY A 208 10.55 11.34 1.00
C GLY A 208 10.85 12.16 2.27
N LEU A 209 11.94 11.87 3.00
CA LEU A 209 12.38 12.62 4.17
C LEU A 209 13.47 13.64 3.83
N VAL A 210 14.27 13.39 2.80
CA VAL A 210 15.45 14.20 2.47
C VAL A 210 15.14 15.68 2.23
N PRO A 211 14.06 16.06 1.51
CA PRO A 211 13.68 17.46 1.31
C PRO A 211 13.35 18.20 2.60
N TRP A 212 12.94 17.48 3.65
CA TRP A 212 12.46 18.09 4.90
C TRP A 212 13.54 18.27 5.95
N ILE A 213 14.73 17.70 5.73
CA ILE A 213 15.85 17.82 6.66
C ILE A 213 16.35 19.27 6.65
N ARG A 214 16.35 19.88 7.83
CA ARG A 214 16.85 21.24 8.08
C ARG A 214 18.19 21.19 8.80
N GLY A 215 18.92 22.32 8.80
CA GLY A 215 20.17 22.47 9.54
C GLY A 215 20.02 22.20 11.04
N SER A 216 18.83 22.46 11.61
CA SER A 216 18.49 22.19 13.01
C SER A 216 18.40 20.71 13.36
N ASP A 217 18.25 19.82 12.37
CA ASP A 217 18.04 18.39 12.61
C ASP A 217 19.37 17.65 12.79
N PHE A 218 20.49 18.32 12.50
CA PHE A 218 21.82 17.80 12.71
C PHE A 218 22.21 17.93 14.17
N GLY A 219 22.63 16.82 14.77
CA GLY A 219 23.23 16.83 16.08
C GLY A 219 24.30 15.78 16.18
N THR A 220 25.39 16.12 16.86
CA THR A 220 26.49 15.17 17.08
C THR A 220 26.14 14.24 18.23
N LYS A 221 26.32 12.92 18.03
CA LYS A 221 26.23 11.92 19.10
C LYS A 221 27.42 10.97 18.95
N HIS A 222 28.20 10.83 20.01
CA HIS A 222 29.42 10.01 20.03
C HIS A 222 30.41 10.38 18.90
N GLY A 223 30.58 11.67 18.59
CA GLY A 223 31.50 12.14 17.56
C GLY A 223 31.05 11.91 16.11
N VAL A 224 29.81 11.44 15.91
CA VAL A 224 29.19 11.26 14.59
C VAL A 224 28.01 12.23 14.46
N ASP A 225 27.91 12.92 13.33
CA ASP A 225 26.76 13.75 13.02
C ASP A 225 25.56 12.88 12.65
N ILE A 226 24.51 12.98 13.45
CA ILE A 226 23.27 12.22 13.28
C ILE A 226 22.15 13.19 12.94
N ILE A 227 21.35 12.81 11.95
CA ILE A 227 20.11 13.51 11.61
C ILE A 227 19.00 12.95 12.52
N ARG A 228 18.52 13.77 13.46
CA ARG A 228 17.41 13.44 14.37
C ARG A 228 16.08 13.71 13.67
N VAL A 229 15.22 12.71 13.61
CA VAL A 229 13.92 12.78 12.89
C VAL A 229 12.72 12.87 13.86
N ASN A 230 12.98 12.88 15.17
CA ASN A 230 11.94 13.06 16.18
C ASN A 230 11.41 14.49 16.08
N GLY A 231 10.30 14.69 15.37
CA GLY A 231 9.69 16.01 15.21
C GLY A 231 9.79 16.62 13.82
N ILE A 232 10.01 15.85 12.74
CA ILE A 232 9.50 16.28 11.41
C ILE A 232 7.97 16.16 11.45
N VAL A 233 7.36 16.96 12.32
CA VAL A 233 5.96 17.34 12.23
C VAL A 233 5.90 18.18 10.98
N PHE A 234 4.96 17.87 10.10
CA PHE A 234 4.57 18.78 9.04
C PHE A 234 4.04 20.04 9.71
N ASP A 235 4.93 20.97 10.06
CA ASP A 235 4.53 22.27 10.59
C ASP A 235 3.56 22.84 9.57
N LYS A 236 2.31 23.00 10.01
CA LYS A 236 1.26 23.69 9.28
C LYS A 236 1.83 25.05 8.89
N TRP A 237 2.07 25.21 7.58
CA TRP A 237 2.31 26.46 6.86
C TRP A 237 2.20 27.73 7.73
N ILE A 238 3.32 28.22 8.26
CA ILE A 238 3.40 29.64 8.60
C ILE A 238 3.52 30.36 7.26
N ALA A 239 2.44 31.06 6.90
CA ALA A 239 2.28 31.78 5.66
C ALA A 239 3.44 32.75 5.40
N GLY A 240 4.09 32.59 4.25
CA GLY A 240 5.03 33.52 3.63
C GLY A 240 5.04 33.29 2.11
N PRO A 241 5.05 34.33 1.26
CA PRO A 241 4.46 34.24 -0.06
C PRO A 241 5.45 33.73 -1.10
N ARG A 242 5.10 32.64 -1.78
CA ARG A 242 5.05 32.47 -3.25
C ARG A 242 4.97 30.98 -3.56
N SER A 243 3.78 30.57 -3.99
CA SER A 243 3.50 29.27 -4.57
C SER A 243 4.29 29.10 -5.86
N ALA A 244 5.30 28.22 -5.86
CA ALA A 244 5.72 27.55 -7.08
C ALA A 244 4.66 26.47 -7.38
N ILE A 245 3.66 26.84 -8.18
CA ILE A 245 2.73 25.89 -8.78
C ILE A 245 3.52 25.15 -9.85
N TRP A 246 3.88 23.89 -9.59
CA TRP A 246 4.41 23.00 -10.61
C TRP A 246 3.25 22.58 -11.53
N ARG A 247 3.07 23.29 -12.65
CA ARG A 247 2.33 22.76 -13.81
C ARG A 247 3.31 21.98 -14.68
N PHE A 248 3.13 20.67 -14.73
CA PHE A 248 3.72 19.85 -15.78
C PHE A 248 2.77 19.85 -16.97
N ASP A 249 2.98 20.78 -17.92
CA ASP A 249 2.34 20.70 -19.23
C ASP A 249 3.14 19.73 -20.10
N THR A 250 2.66 18.50 -20.18
CA THR A 250 3.16 17.52 -21.15
C THR A 250 2.38 17.66 -22.46
N CYS A 251 2.88 18.45 -23.40
CA CYS A 251 2.77 18.15 -24.85
C CYS A 251 3.51 19.15 -25.76
N ARG A 252 4.44 18.57 -26.54
CA ARG A 252 4.86 18.91 -27.92
C ARG A 252 5.99 19.92 -28.21
N PRO A 253 6.67 19.73 -29.37
CA PRO A 253 8.11 19.92 -29.53
C PRO A 253 8.47 21.19 -30.30
N SER A 254 9.78 21.44 -30.38
CA SER A 254 10.52 22.54 -31.03
C SER A 254 10.79 23.75 -30.10
N HIS A 255 12.06 24.15 -30.06
CA HIS A 255 12.66 25.15 -29.16
C HIS A 255 11.81 26.43 -29.01
N PRO A 256 11.85 27.09 -27.84
CA PRO A 256 12.57 28.38 -27.81
C PRO A 256 13.24 28.76 -26.47
N ILE A 257 14.18 29.69 -26.62
CA ILE A 257 14.86 30.53 -25.62
C ILE A 257 13.91 31.02 -24.52
N VAL A 258 14.25 30.76 -23.25
CA VAL A 258 13.57 31.35 -22.09
C VAL A 258 14.09 32.78 -21.89
N ARG A 259 13.28 33.78 -22.24
CA ARG A 259 13.44 35.15 -21.72
C ARG A 259 12.70 35.26 -20.40
N SER A 260 13.42 35.42 -19.30
CA SER A 260 12.85 35.90 -18.04
C SER A 260 12.70 37.43 -18.10
N ALA A 261 11.46 37.93 -18.16
CA ALA A 261 11.19 39.35 -17.97
C ALA A 261 11.13 39.66 -16.47
N TRP A 262 12.13 40.40 -15.96
CA TRP A 262 12.10 41.01 -14.64
C TRP A 262 11.45 42.40 -14.75
N LEU A 263 10.32 42.61 -14.07
CA LEU A 263 9.77 43.94 -13.83
C LEU A 263 10.22 44.41 -12.43
N PRO A 264 10.97 45.52 -12.31
CA PRO A 264 11.33 46.08 -11.02
C PRO A 264 10.17 46.92 -10.45
N ASP A 265 9.93 46.73 -9.16
CA ASP A 265 8.91 47.38 -8.35
C ASP A 265 9.29 48.85 -8.07
N ARG A 266 8.51 49.80 -8.62
CA ARG A 266 8.60 51.23 -8.25
C ARG A 266 7.81 51.44 -6.96
N ARG A 267 8.51 51.71 -5.86
CA ARG A 267 7.93 52.40 -4.71
C ARG A 267 7.73 53.87 -5.08
N GLU A 268 6.49 54.28 -5.26
CA GLU A 268 6.13 55.70 -5.20
C GLU A 268 5.66 56.02 -3.77
N ASN A 269 6.36 57.00 -3.18
CA ASN A 269 5.96 57.69 -1.97
C ASN A 269 4.60 58.37 -2.18
N VAL A 270 3.71 58.28 -1.19
CA VAL A 270 2.65 59.27 -0.98
C VAL A 270 2.66 59.64 0.49
N SER A 271 2.67 60.96 0.69
CA SER A 271 2.82 61.75 1.91
C SER A 271 1.87 61.44 3.05
#